data_AF-A0A1I1NP84-F1
#
_entry.id   AF-A0A1I1NP84-F1
#
_cell.length_a   1.000
_cell.length_b   1.000
_cell.length_c   1.000
_cell.angle_alpha   90.00
_cell.angle_beta   90.00
_cell.angle_gamma   90.00
#
_symmetry.space_group_name_H-M   'P 1'
#
loop_
_entity.id
_entity.type
_entity.pdbx_description
1 polymer ?
#
loop_
_entity_poly.entity_id
_entity_poly.type
_entity_poly.pdbx_seq_one_letter_code
_entity_poly.pdbx_strand_id
1 'polypeptide(L)'
;MWLFFLSILHEIIFILIKDYWRYQKGDIDEHGYLSPAVNRAPGSKNIAADNRIQSHHPIQNEWAKNGDFDYNEKKAQAILLPSSSGLPHAKISAMQRKRRRIEGYDTDIRYEFNVSYREMIEAGVD
;
A
#
# COMPACT_ATOMS: atom_id res chain seq x y z
N MET A 1 -34.83 16.72 -24.54
CA MET A 1 -33.64 17.41 -24.01
C MET A 1 -33.48 17.24 -22.50
N TRP A 2 -34.53 17.39 -21.69
CA TRP A 2 -34.48 17.21 -20.22
C TRP A 2 -34.15 15.79 -19.74
N LEU A 3 -34.64 14.74 -20.41
CA LEU A 3 -34.34 13.34 -20.07
C LEU A 3 -32.86 12.97 -20.26
N PHE A 4 -32.15 13.65 -21.17
CA PHE A 4 -30.73 13.39 -21.43
C PHE A 4 -29.85 13.97 -20.32
N PHE A 5 -30.19 15.16 -19.81
CA PHE A 5 -29.51 15.77 -18.67
C PHE A 5 -29.71 14.98 -17.37
N LEU A 6 -30.90 14.42 -17.13
CA LEU A 6 -31.18 13.62 -15.93
C LEU A 6 -30.42 12.28 -15.94
N SER A 7 -30.22 11.68 -17.12
CA SER A 7 -29.43 10.46 -17.31
C SER A 7 -27.95 10.70 -17.03
N ILE A 8 -27.39 11.78 -17.57
CA ILE A 8 -25.98 12.15 -17.35
C ILE A 8 -25.73 12.47 -15.86
N LEU A 9 -26.66 13.17 -15.21
CA LEU A 9 -26.53 13.49 -13.79
C LEU A 9 -26.56 12.23 -12.90
N HIS A 10 -27.41 11.24 -13.20
CA HIS A 10 -27.42 9.97 -12.47
C HIS A 10 -26.14 9.17 -12.65
N GLU A 11 -25.59 9.10 -13.87
CA GLU A 11 -24.31 8.41 -14.09
C GLU A 11 -23.17 9.11 -13.36
N ILE A 12 -23.11 10.45 -13.39
CA ILE A 12 -22.09 11.22 -12.67
C ILE A 12 -22.20 10.98 -11.15
N ILE A 13 -23.40 11.06 -10.58
CA ILE A 13 -23.60 10.79 -9.14
C ILE A 13 -23.22 9.35 -8.79
N PHE A 14 -23.58 8.38 -9.62
CA PHE A 14 -23.27 6.97 -9.36
C PHE A 14 -21.77 6.65 -9.49
N ILE A 15 -21.07 7.29 -10.43
CA ILE A 15 -19.60 7.22 -10.57
C ILE A 15 -18.94 7.85 -9.35
N LEU A 16 -19.36 9.06 -8.97
CA LEU A 16 -18.82 9.76 -7.81
C LEU A 16 -19.01 8.94 -6.52
N ILE A 17 -20.19 8.39 -6.30
CA ILE A 17 -20.47 7.52 -5.14
C ILE A 17 -19.54 6.30 -5.16
N LYS A 18 -19.38 5.59 -6.28
CA LYS A 18 -18.51 4.39 -6.32
C LYS A 18 -17.03 4.67 -6.03
N ASP A 19 -16.56 5.89 -6.20
CA ASP A 19 -15.17 6.24 -5.98
C ASP A 19 -14.88 6.62 -4.52
N TYR A 20 -15.89 7.04 -3.74
CA TYR A 20 -15.72 7.42 -2.33
C TYR A 20 -15.48 6.26 -1.36
N TRP A 21 -15.86 5.03 -1.69
CA TRP A 21 -15.65 3.83 -0.84
C TRP A 21 -14.44 2.97 -1.26
N ARG A 22 -13.62 3.44 -2.19
CA ARG A 22 -12.44 2.71 -2.66
C ARG A 22 -11.20 3.16 -1.93
N TYR A 23 -10.21 2.28 -1.85
CA TYR A 23 -8.99 2.57 -1.11
C TYR A 23 -8.18 3.71 -1.72
N GLN A 24 -7.72 4.60 -0.85
CA GLN A 24 -6.93 5.78 -1.14
C GLN A 24 -5.49 5.63 -0.61
N LYS A 25 -4.58 6.49 -1.09
CA LYS A 25 -3.24 6.64 -0.51
C LYS A 25 -3.35 6.87 1.00
N GLY A 26 -2.61 6.09 1.78
CA GLY A 26 -2.58 6.14 3.24
C GLY A 26 -3.52 5.14 3.91
N ASP A 27 -4.47 4.54 3.18
CA ASP A 27 -5.36 3.54 3.77
C ASP A 27 -4.57 2.29 4.20
N ILE A 28 -5.00 1.74 5.34
CA ILE A 28 -4.44 0.56 5.98
C ILE A 28 -5.51 -0.54 6.00
N ASP A 29 -5.15 -1.71 5.49
CA ASP A 29 -6.00 -2.90 5.50
C ASP A 29 -5.16 -4.15 5.16
N GLU A 30 -5.78 -5.31 5.08
CA GLU A 30 -5.15 -6.52 4.54
C GLU A 30 -4.67 -6.28 3.10
N HIS A 31 -3.46 -6.75 2.81
CA HIS A 31 -2.86 -6.62 1.49
C HIS A 31 -3.73 -7.19 0.36
N GLY A 32 -4.48 -8.26 0.62
CA GLY A 32 -5.40 -8.87 -0.35
C GLY A 32 -6.47 -7.91 -0.85
N TYR A 33 -6.89 -6.94 -0.02
CA TYR A 33 -7.84 -5.90 -0.41
C TYR A 33 -7.14 -4.69 -1.03
N LEU A 34 -5.97 -4.29 -0.52
CA LEU A 34 -5.22 -3.13 -1.00
C LEU A 34 -4.49 -3.37 -2.34
N SER A 35 -3.98 -4.57 -2.60
CA SER A 35 -3.13 -4.83 -3.77
C SER A 35 -3.85 -4.71 -5.13
N PRO A 36 -5.10 -5.18 -5.28
CA PRO A 36 -5.81 -5.09 -6.55
C PRO A 36 -6.15 -3.65 -6.92
N ALA A 37 -5.69 -3.19 -8.09
CA ALA A 37 -5.96 -1.83 -8.57
C ALA A 37 -7.47 -1.54 -8.76
N VAL A 38 -8.29 -2.57 -8.97
CA VAL A 38 -9.75 -2.47 -9.10
C VAL A 38 -10.43 -2.02 -7.82
N ASN A 39 -9.80 -2.20 -6.66
CA ASN A 39 -10.32 -1.81 -5.35
C ASN A 39 -9.93 -0.37 -4.97
N ARG A 40 -9.10 0.30 -5.77
CA ARG A 40 -8.53 1.61 -5.44
C ARG A 40 -9.28 2.75 -6.13
N ALA A 41 -9.34 3.88 -5.43
CA ALA A 41 -9.93 5.10 -5.94
C ALA A 41 -9.08 5.68 -7.09
N PRO A 42 -9.66 6.52 -7.96
CA PRO A 42 -8.89 7.39 -8.85
C PRO A 42 -7.81 8.17 -8.07
N GLY A 43 -6.62 8.33 -8.64
CA GLY A 43 -5.48 8.96 -7.96
C GLY A 43 -4.70 8.04 -7.02
N SER A 44 -5.13 6.78 -6.85
CA SER A 44 -4.49 5.79 -5.96
C SER A 44 -4.01 4.52 -6.68
N LYS A 45 -3.82 4.58 -8.00
CA LYS A 45 -3.45 3.42 -8.82
C LYS A 45 -1.94 3.26 -8.93
N ASN A 46 -1.50 2.06 -9.32
CA ASN A 46 -0.09 1.79 -9.63
C ASN A 46 0.26 2.26 -11.06
N ILE A 47 0.09 3.55 -11.33
CA ILE A 47 0.40 4.19 -12.61
C ILE A 47 1.26 5.43 -12.40
N ALA A 48 1.97 5.88 -13.44
CA ALA A 48 2.88 7.02 -13.33
C ALA A 48 2.18 8.31 -12.88
N ALA A 49 0.97 8.58 -13.37
CA ALA A 49 0.18 9.77 -12.99
C ALA A 49 -0.12 9.84 -11.48
N ASP A 50 -0.25 8.69 -10.84
CA ASP A 50 -0.59 8.54 -9.42
C ASP A 50 0.67 8.28 -8.57
N ASN A 51 1.87 8.57 -9.10
CA ASN A 51 3.16 8.25 -8.48
C ASN A 51 3.38 6.76 -8.15
N ARG A 52 2.71 5.86 -8.88
CA ARG A 52 2.82 4.40 -8.72
C ARG A 52 2.46 3.94 -7.32
N ILE A 53 1.25 4.23 -6.84
CA ILE A 53 0.81 3.80 -5.50
C ILE A 53 0.76 2.27 -5.41
N GLN A 54 1.36 1.73 -4.36
CA GLN A 54 1.51 0.30 -4.10
C GLN A 54 1.16 -0.02 -2.66
N SER A 55 0.65 -1.22 -2.44
CA SER A 55 0.45 -1.76 -1.10
C SER A 55 1.81 -2.19 -0.54
N HIS A 56 2.13 -1.71 0.65
CA HIS A 56 3.39 -1.98 1.34
C HIS A 56 3.12 -2.71 2.65
N HIS A 57 3.78 -3.84 2.87
CA HIS A 57 3.79 -4.49 4.18
C HIS A 57 4.79 -3.76 5.10
N PRO A 58 4.38 -3.32 6.31
CA PRO A 58 5.30 -2.73 7.28
C PRO A 58 6.50 -3.64 7.55
N ILE A 59 6.23 -4.87 8.00
CA ILE A 59 7.24 -5.92 8.11
C ILE A 59 7.47 -6.53 6.74
N GLN A 60 8.73 -6.72 6.36
CA GLN A 60 9.06 -7.21 5.03
C GLN A 60 8.48 -8.62 4.78
N ASN A 61 7.68 -8.74 3.72
CA ASN A 61 7.03 -9.98 3.27
C ASN A 61 7.98 -11.18 3.15
N GLU A 62 9.18 -10.98 2.58
CA GLU A 62 10.18 -12.05 2.42
C GLU A 62 10.66 -12.61 3.77
N TRP A 63 10.92 -11.74 4.75
CA TRP A 63 11.26 -12.19 6.10
C TRP A 63 10.09 -12.92 6.75
N ALA A 64 8.87 -12.40 6.57
CA ALA A 64 7.68 -13.03 7.10
C ALA A 64 7.44 -14.43 6.51
N LYS A 65 7.72 -14.63 5.23
CA LYS A 65 7.63 -15.96 4.58
C LYS A 65 8.66 -16.96 5.08
N ASN A 66 9.81 -16.48 5.55
CA ASN A 66 10.92 -17.33 5.99
C ASN A 66 10.87 -17.66 7.48
N GLY A 67 9.98 -17.02 8.25
CA GLY A 67 9.85 -17.29 9.67
C GLY A 67 8.97 -18.49 9.99
N ASP A 68 9.07 -18.99 11.23
CA ASP A 68 8.29 -20.13 11.72
C ASP A 68 6.94 -19.67 12.30
N PHE A 69 6.07 -19.16 11.42
CA PHE A 69 4.71 -18.75 11.77
C PHE A 69 3.75 -19.00 10.61
N ASP A 70 2.46 -19.14 10.93
CA ASP A 70 1.39 -19.28 9.94
C ASP A 70 1.16 -17.93 9.23
N TYR A 71 2.02 -17.62 8.25
CA TYR A 71 2.00 -16.36 7.51
C TYR A 71 1.17 -16.48 6.23
N ASN A 72 0.25 -15.53 6.05
CA ASN A 72 -0.47 -15.33 4.80
C ASN A 72 -0.30 -13.90 4.32
N GLU A 73 0.47 -13.71 3.25
CA GLU A 73 0.71 -12.42 2.60
C GLU A 73 -0.58 -11.65 2.32
N LYS A 74 -1.65 -12.31 1.88
CA LYS A 74 -2.90 -11.63 1.55
C LYS A 74 -3.64 -11.12 2.79
N LYS A 75 -3.48 -11.77 3.94
CA LYS A 75 -4.09 -11.36 5.21
C LYS A 75 -3.19 -10.46 6.05
N ALA A 76 -1.93 -10.30 5.65
CA ALA A 76 -1.00 -9.44 6.35
C ALA A 76 -1.38 -7.97 6.15
N GLN A 77 -1.30 -7.19 7.22
CA GLN A 77 -1.55 -5.75 7.19
C GLN A 77 -0.60 -5.04 6.23
N ALA A 78 -1.14 -4.05 5.53
CA ALA A 78 -0.41 -3.23 4.58
C ALA A 78 -0.97 -1.81 4.54
N ILE A 79 -0.21 -0.90 3.91
CA ILE A 79 -0.59 0.50 3.70
C ILE A 79 -0.38 0.88 2.23
N LEU A 80 -1.26 1.73 1.66
CA LEU A 80 -1.08 2.25 0.30
C LEU A 80 -0.12 3.44 0.27
N LEU A 81 1.05 3.26 -0.32
CA LEU A 81 2.11 4.27 -0.39
C LEU A 81 2.58 4.52 -1.83
N PRO A 82 2.94 5.77 -2.19
CA PRO A 82 3.48 6.05 -3.51
C PRO A 82 4.91 5.54 -3.64
N SER A 83 5.23 4.91 -4.79
CA SER A 83 6.48 4.17 -5.01
C SER A 83 7.45 4.79 -6.01
N SER A 84 7.11 5.94 -6.59
CA SER A 84 8.07 6.68 -7.42
C SER A 84 9.32 7.07 -6.61
N SER A 85 10.44 7.30 -7.30
CA SER A 85 11.74 7.54 -6.65
C SER A 85 11.66 8.67 -5.63
N GLY A 86 12.24 8.46 -4.44
CA GLY A 86 12.22 9.42 -3.34
C GLY A 86 10.92 9.45 -2.51
N LEU A 87 9.90 8.69 -2.89
CA LEU A 87 8.64 8.60 -2.14
C LEU A 87 8.67 7.44 -1.12
N PRO A 88 7.74 7.42 -0.14
CA PRO A 88 7.84 6.56 1.04
C PRO A 88 8.06 5.07 0.73
N HIS A 89 7.28 4.47 -0.17
CA HIS A 89 7.44 3.05 -0.50
C HIS A 89 8.85 2.76 -1.06
N ALA A 90 9.38 3.63 -1.92
CA ALA A 90 10.71 3.47 -2.49
C ALA A 90 11.82 3.63 -1.43
N LYS A 91 11.67 4.59 -0.50
CA LYS A 91 12.59 4.79 0.63
C LYS A 91 12.61 3.57 1.55
N ILE A 92 11.45 3.08 1.99
CA ILE A 92 11.36 1.90 2.86
C ILE A 92 11.98 0.68 2.15
N SER A 93 11.63 0.45 0.88
CA SER A 93 12.22 -0.65 0.10
C SER A 93 13.75 -0.55 -0.01
N ALA A 94 14.31 0.67 -0.09
CA ALA A 94 15.77 0.86 -0.10
C ALA A 94 16.40 0.55 1.26
N MET A 95 15.78 0.98 2.37
CA MET A 95 16.23 0.70 3.73
C MET A 95 16.18 -0.80 4.05
N GLN A 96 15.04 -1.46 3.77
CA GLN A 96 14.90 -2.90 3.94
C GLN A 96 15.96 -3.68 3.14
N ARG A 97 16.18 -3.33 1.86
CA ARG A 97 17.23 -3.97 1.05
C ARG A 97 18.63 -3.75 1.61
N LYS A 98 18.92 -2.56 2.13
CA LYS A 98 20.21 -2.27 2.78
C LYS A 98 20.38 -3.14 4.02
N ARG A 99 19.36 -3.24 4.85
CA ARG A 99 19.34 -4.07 6.06
C ARG A 99 19.56 -5.54 5.76
N ARG A 100 18.84 -6.12 4.79
CA ARG A 100 19.00 -7.53 4.39
C ARG A 100 20.39 -7.89 3.87
N ARG A 101 21.10 -6.94 3.25
CA ARG A 101 22.50 -7.18 2.85
C ARG A 101 23.46 -7.28 4.04
N ILE A 102 23.13 -6.67 5.17
CA ILE A 102 24.00 -6.60 6.36
C ILE A 102 23.62 -7.70 7.36
N GLU A 103 22.33 -7.83 7.63
CA GLU A 103 21.79 -8.64 8.73
C GLU A 103 21.16 -9.95 8.27
N GLY A 104 20.89 -10.11 6.97
CA GLY A 104 20.16 -11.26 6.46
C GLY A 104 18.71 -11.31 6.98
N TYR A 105 18.21 -12.53 7.17
CA TYR A 105 16.82 -12.81 7.56
C TYR A 105 16.67 -13.45 8.95
N ASP A 106 17.78 -13.79 9.62
CA ASP A 106 17.77 -14.43 10.94
C ASP A 106 17.66 -13.38 12.06
N THR A 107 16.46 -12.84 12.22
CA THR A 107 16.11 -11.84 13.24
C THR A 107 14.73 -12.16 13.79
N ASP A 108 14.38 -11.61 14.96
CA ASP A 108 13.08 -11.87 15.59
C ASP A 108 12.01 -10.83 15.27
N ILE A 109 10.75 -11.18 15.55
CA ILE A 109 9.58 -10.34 15.25
C ILE A 109 9.61 -8.96 15.93
N ARG A 110 10.17 -8.85 17.15
CA ARG A 110 10.26 -7.56 17.86
C ARG A 110 11.26 -6.67 17.17
N TYR A 111 12.39 -7.22 16.75
CA TYR A 111 13.38 -6.51 15.96
C TYR A 111 12.76 -5.98 14.66
N GLU A 112 12.09 -6.86 13.90
CA GLU A 112 11.46 -6.49 12.64
C GLU A 112 10.39 -5.42 12.79
N PHE A 113 9.54 -5.52 13.81
CA PHE A 113 8.52 -4.52 14.08
C PHE A 113 9.14 -3.15 14.39
N ASN A 114 10.10 -3.11 15.32
CA ASN A 114 10.73 -1.87 15.75
C ASN A 114 11.49 -1.19 14.60
N VAL A 115 12.24 -1.95 13.81
CA VAL A 115 12.99 -1.41 12.68
C VAL A 115 12.06 -0.96 11.57
N SER A 116 11.06 -1.76 11.22
CA SER A 116 10.09 -1.41 10.18
C SER A 116 9.32 -0.14 10.54
N TYR A 117 8.91 0.00 11.81
CA TYR A 117 8.26 1.21 12.30
C TYR A 117 9.16 2.45 12.14
N ARG A 118 10.43 2.36 12.54
CA ARG A 118 11.41 3.44 12.33
C ARG A 118 11.59 3.76 10.85
N GLU A 119 11.72 2.75 9.99
CA GLU A 119 11.87 2.93 8.54
C GLU A 119 10.63 3.61 7.93
N MET A 120 9.42 3.33 8.41
CA MET A 120 8.21 4.04 7.98
C MET A 120 8.25 5.53 8.36
N ILE A 121 8.63 5.85 9.60
CA ILE A 121 8.74 7.23 10.08
C ILE A 121 9.83 7.99 9.31
N GLU A 122 11.02 7.39 9.12
CA GLU A 122 12.12 7.97 8.33
C GLU A 122 11.74 8.19 6.86
N ALA A 123 10.84 7.36 6.33
CA ALA A 123 10.30 7.51 4.98
C ALA A 123 9.24 8.62 4.87
N GLY A 124 8.78 9.17 5.99
CA GLY A 124 7.74 10.21 6.06
C GLY A 124 6.32 9.65 6.01
N VAL A 125 6.09 8.45 6.53
CA VAL A 125 4.75 7.91 6.78
C VAL A 125 4.31 8.35 8.17
N ASP A 126 3.15 9.00 8.27
CA ASP A 126 2.55 9.57 9.49
C ASP A 126 1.34 8.78 10.01
#